data_AF-A0AAV2IGW5-F1
#
_entry.id   AF-A0AAV2IGW5-F1
#
_cell.length_a   1.000
_cell.length_b   1.000
_cell.length_c   1.000
_cell.angle_alpha   90.00
_cell.angle_beta   90.00
_cell.angle_gamma   90.00
#
_symmetry.space_group_name_H-M   'P 1'
#
loop_
_entity.id
_entity.type
_entity.pdbx_description
1 polymer ?
#
loop_
_entity_poly.entity_id
_entity_poly.type
_entity_poly.pdbx_seq_one_letter_code
_entity_poly.pdbx_strand_id
1 'polypeptide(L)' 'MSALTYYIDNNMDEYDFMSMDVHKHVRSSHSGKGRSKKEATANTNRFDQSGHCRKTVQKLMNNIHKRK' A
#
# COMPACT_ATOMS: atom_id res chain seq x y z
N MET A 1 22.90 -11.77 17.34
CA MET A 1 22.64 -10.83 16.22
C MET A 1 22.48 -11.65 14.96
N SER A 2 21.37 -11.50 14.23
CA SER A 2 21.13 -12.24 12.99
C SER A 2 22.07 -11.74 11.89
N ALA A 3 22.55 -12.63 11.01
CA ALA A 3 23.39 -12.27 9.87
C ALA A 3 22.74 -11.20 8.96
N LEU A 4 21.40 -11.22 8.88
CA LEU A 4 20.64 -10.23 8.13
C LEU A 4 20.70 -8.83 8.76
N THR A 5 20.61 -8.76 10.10
CA THR A 5 20.68 -7.48 10.82
C THR A 5 22.08 -6.87 10.73
N TYR A 6 23.12 -7.69 10.86
CA TYR A 6 24.51 -7.25 10.70
C TYR A 6 24.79 -6.67 9.30
N TYR A 7 24.29 -7.31 8.24
CA TYR A 7 24.45 -6.80 6.87
C TYR A 7 23.72 -5.46 6.69
N ILE A 8 22.49 -5.34 7.19
CA ILE A 8 21.73 -4.08 7.10
C ILE A 8 22.46 -2.94 7.82
N ASP A 9 22.97 -3.19 9.03
CA ASP A 9 23.61 -2.16 9.85
C ASP A 9 25.00 -1.73 9.34
N ASN A 10 25.69 -2.57 8.55
CA ASN A 10 27.07 -2.30 8.09
C ASN A 10 27.20 -2.02 6.60
N ASN A 11 26.17 -2.30 5.79
CA ASN A 11 26.23 -2.15 4.34
C ASN A 11 25.18 -1.20 3.75
N MET A 12 24.22 -0.71 4.54
CA MET A 12 23.24 0.28 4.10
C MET A 12 23.65 1.67 4.55
N ASP A 13 23.54 2.65 3.67
CA ASP A 13 23.75 4.05 4.01
C ASP A 13 22.45 4.75 4.46
N GLU A 14 22.55 5.99 4.90
CA GLU A 14 21.39 6.78 5.35
C GLU A 14 20.32 6.94 4.27
N TYR A 15 20.71 7.01 3.00
CA TYR A 15 19.79 7.13 1.88
C TYR A 15 19.02 5.83 1.62
N ASP A 16 19.67 4.68 1.75
CA ASP A 16 19.06 3.36 1.65
C ASP A 16 17.97 3.19 2.72
N PHE A 17 18.25 3.59 3.97
CA PHE A 17 17.27 3.58 5.04
C PHE A 17 16.07 4.47 4.73
N MET A 18 16.31 5.70 4.25
CA MET A 18 15.25 6.63 3.89
C MET A 18 14.38 6.09 2.75
N SER A 19 14.99 5.45 1.75
CA SER A 19 14.29 4.83 0.62
C SER A 19 13.43 3.64 1.06
N MET A 20 13.95 2.79 1.95
CA MET A 20 13.20 1.68 2.55
C MET A 20 11.99 2.18 3.37
N ASP A 21 12.16 3.24 4.16
CA ASP A 21 11.07 3.84 4.92
C ASP A 21 10.00 4.45 4.03
N VAL A 22 10.38 5.17 2.98
CA VAL A 22 9.41 5.68 1.99
C VAL A 22 8.64 4.51 1.36
N HIS A 23 9.34 3.45 0.96
CA HIS A 23 8.74 2.29 0.33
C HIS A 23 7.77 1.54 1.26
N LYS A 24 8.06 1.51 2.57
CA LYS A 24 7.16 0.97 3.60
C LYS A 24 5.82 1.69 3.65
N HIS A 25 5.80 3.02 3.47
CA HIS A 25 4.56 3.81 3.43
C HIS A 25 3.80 3.65 2.11
N VAL A 26 4.52 3.43 1.01
CA VAL A 26 3.93 3.22 -0.33
C VAL A 26 3.31 1.81 -0.46
N ARG A 27 3.91 0.80 0.16
CA ARG A 27 3.50 -0.61 0.03
C ARG A 27 2.85 -1.24 1.27
N SER A 28 2.60 -0.47 2.32
CA SER A 28 1.97 -0.99 3.54
C SER A 28 0.64 -1.68 3.22
N SER A 29 0.51 -2.95 3.64
CA SER A 29 -0.72 -3.75 3.48
C SER A 29 -1.96 -3.11 4.10
N HIS A 30 -1.79 -2.21 5.08
CA HIS A 30 -2.90 -1.47 5.71
C HIS A 30 -3.19 -0.12 5.05
N SER A 31 -2.25 0.40 4.24
CA SER A 31 -2.47 1.55 3.36
C SER A 31 -2.96 1.04 2.01
N GLY A 32 -4.19 0.52 2.00
CA GLY A 32 -4.77 -0.16 0.87
C GLY A 32 -4.84 0.74 -0.36
N LYS A 33 -3.90 0.55 -1.29
CA LYS A 33 -3.65 1.38 -2.49
C LYS A 33 -3.29 2.81 -2.09
N GLY A 34 -2.21 3.35 -2.66
CA GLY A 34 -1.73 4.72 -2.46
C GLY A 34 -2.69 5.84 -2.90
N ARG A 35 -3.93 5.79 -2.45
CA ARG A 35 -4.91 6.86 -2.56
C ARG A 35 -4.68 7.78 -1.38
N SER A 36 -4.43 9.04 -1.69
CA SER A 36 -4.60 10.07 -0.66
C SER A 36 -6.03 10.00 -0.12
N LYS A 37 -6.25 10.34 1.15
CA LYS A 37 -7.60 10.47 1.72
C LYS A 37 -8.49 11.37 0.84
N LYS A 38 -7.90 12.36 0.16
CA LYS A 38 -8.52 13.25 -0.82
C LYS A 38 -9.00 12.53 -2.08
N GLU A 39 -8.19 11.65 -2.66
CA GLU A 39 -8.60 10.84 -3.82
C GLU A 39 -9.73 9.88 -3.44
N ALA A 40 -9.65 9.28 -2.25
CA ALA A 40 -10.70 8.41 -1.75
C ALA A 40 -12.03 9.15 -1.59
N THR A 41 -12.06 10.36 -1.01
CA THR A 41 -13.29 11.14 -0.86
C THR A 41 -13.82 11.69 -2.18
N ALA A 42 -12.94 12.08 -3.11
CA ALA A 42 -13.34 12.62 -4.41
C ALA A 42 -13.95 11.56 -5.33
N ASN A 43 -13.55 10.29 -5.21
CA ASN A 43 -13.92 9.22 -6.15
C ASN A 43 -14.79 8.11 -5.55
N THR A 44 -14.96 8.06 -4.23
CA THR A 44 -15.85 7.07 -3.58
C THR A 44 -17.30 7.54 -3.65
N ASN A 45 -18.20 6.67 -4.13
CA ASN A 45 -19.65 6.91 -4.22
C ASN A 45 -20.08 8.06 -5.15
N ARG A 46 -19.27 8.43 -6.14
CA ARG A 46 -19.70 9.34 -7.21
C ARG A 46 -20.38 8.55 -8.33
N PHE A 47 -21.31 9.20 -9.04
CA PHE A 47 -21.94 8.69 -10.27
C PHE A 47 -20.96 8.77 -11.46
N ASP A 48 -19.67 8.57 -11.23
CA ASP A 48 -18.76 8.26 -12.32
C ASP A 48 -18.71 6.74 -12.43
N GLN A 49 -19.03 6.23 -13.62
CA GLN A 49 -18.94 4.82 -13.98
C GLN A 49 -17.59 4.21 -13.58
N SER A 50 -16.50 4.99 -13.62
CA SER A 50 -15.15 4.52 -13.29
C SER A 50 -14.96 4.26 -11.78
N GLY A 51 -15.55 5.08 -10.91
CA GLY A 51 -15.40 5.01 -9.45
C GLY A 51 -16.25 3.89 -8.84
N HIS A 52 -17.49 3.75 -9.30
CA HIS A 52 -18.41 2.72 -8.80
C HIS A 52 -17.96 1.31 -9.20
N CYS A 53 -17.66 1.09 -10.49
CA CYS A 53 -17.18 -0.20 -11.00
C CYS A 53 -15.89 -0.63 -10.30
N ARG A 54 -14.94 0.30 -10.10
CA ARG A 54 -13.67 0.03 -9.41
C ARG A 54 -13.90 -0.40 -7.95
N LYS A 55 -14.85 0.23 -7.23
CA LYS A 55 -15.21 -0.15 -5.86
C LYS A 55 -15.79 -1.55 -5.81
N THR A 56 -16.69 -1.89 -6.74
CA THR A 56 -17.31 -3.21 -6.82
C THR A 56 -16.27 -4.30 -7.09
N VAL A 57 -15.38 -4.09 -8.06
CA VAL A 57 -14.26 -5.02 -8.35
C VAL A 57 -13.35 -5.18 -7.13
N GLN A 58 -12.99 -4.08 -6.46
CA GLN A 58 -12.12 -4.15 -5.28
C GLN A 58 -12.78 -4.92 -4.11
N LYS A 59 -14.08 -4.74 -3.88
CA LYS A 59 -14.84 -5.52 -2.89
C LYS A 59 -14.87 -7.01 -3.24
N LEU A 60 -15.04 -7.35 -4.52
CA LEU A 60 -15.04 -8.73 -4.99
C LEU A 60 -13.69 -9.41 -4.70
N MET A 61 -12.58 -8.79 -5.11
CA MET A 61 -11.23 -9.33 -4.88
C MET A 61 -10.92 -9.50 -3.38
N ASN A 62 -11.27 -8.50 -2.56
CA ASN A 62 -11.04 -8.56 -1.11
C ASN A 62 -11.83 -9.69 -0.44
N ASN A 63 -13.09 -9.92 -0.88
CA ASN A 63 -13.88 -11.05 -0.39
C ASN A 63 -13.27 -12.39 -0.77
N ILE A 64 -12.74 -12.52 -2.00
CA ILE A 64 -12.06 -13.75 -2.44
C ILE A 64 -10.82 -14.00 -1.57
N HIS A 65 -10.00 -12.98 -1.32
CA HIS A 65 -8.79 -13.11 -0.50
C HIS A 65 -9.08 -13.48 0.96
N LYS A 66 -10.21 -13.02 1.54
CA LYS A 66 -10.62 -13.38 2.90
C LYS A 66 -11.23 -14.78 3.03
N ARG A 67 -11.61 -15.40 1.91
CA ARG A 67 -12.19 -16.75 1.86
C ARG A 67 -11.14 -17.84 1.69
N LYS A 68 -9.90 -17.47 1.38
CA LYS A 68 -8.71 -18.34 1.48
C LYS A 68 -8.16 -18.27 2.89
#